data_AF-A0A9E2B2B1-F1
#
_entry.id   AF-A0A9E2B2B1-F1
#
_cell.length_a   1.000
_cell.length_b   1.000
_cell.length_c   1.000
_cell.angle_alpha   90.00
_cell.angle_beta   90.00
_cell.angle_gamma   90.00
#
_symmetry.space_group_name_H-M   'P 1'
#
loop_
_entity.id
_entity.type
_entity.pdbx_description
1 polymer ?
#
loop_
_entity_poly.entity_id
_entity_poly.type
_entity_poly.pdbx_seq_one_letter_code
_entity_poly.pdbx_strand_id
1 'polypeptide(L)'
;LACDEFARIPQLLRLLDSRLSGTLTAFEVMWNDYYSLVARDRQPLADGFSYYVLVEAQGNDSQRDSDRFLSAVEHALTEGLAADAMIAQSGRERNELWAIRESVELTLEDGPAMIFDVGLPLSAMESYLAEVRRQLRDEWGSAHRLSVFGHAGDGNLHLVVAAGDGTSAAQLRIERCVYEPLADAGGTVSAEHGIGLEKKQWLSICRNPAEIAVMRKLKAALDPRGILNHGRIFSADDEP
;
A
#
# COMPACT_ATOMS: atom_id res chain seq x y z
N LEU A 1 2.65 -12.31 11.12
CA LEU A 1 4.03 -12.80 10.91
C LEU A 1 4.96 -11.60 10.97
N ALA A 2 6.12 -11.70 11.63
CA ALA A 2 7.13 -10.65 11.64
C ALA A 2 8.33 -11.05 10.78
N CYS A 3 8.90 -10.11 10.03
CA CYS A 3 9.96 -10.33 9.05
C CYS A 3 11.01 -9.21 9.12
N ASP A 4 12.30 -9.54 8.97
CA ASP A 4 13.40 -8.56 9.03
C ASP A 4 13.80 -8.00 7.66
N GLU A 5 13.62 -8.78 6.60
CA GLU A 5 14.11 -8.48 5.26
C GLU A 5 12.95 -8.50 4.25
N PHE A 6 12.78 -7.42 3.49
CA PHE A 6 11.74 -7.36 2.46
C PHE A 6 11.89 -8.47 1.40
N ALA A 7 13.12 -8.90 1.10
CA ALA A 7 13.39 -9.97 0.14
C ALA A 7 12.68 -11.30 0.50
N ARG A 8 12.28 -11.47 1.78
CA ARG A 8 11.52 -12.63 2.26
C ARG A 8 10.03 -12.51 1.98
N ILE A 9 9.48 -11.29 1.88
CA ILE A 9 8.04 -11.06 1.68
C ILE A 9 7.51 -11.70 0.38
N PRO A 10 8.14 -11.52 -0.80
CA PRO A 10 7.70 -12.22 -2.01
C PRO A 10 7.84 -13.75 -1.92
N GLN A 11 8.85 -14.24 -1.19
CA GLN A 11 9.08 -15.67 -0.99
C GLN A 11 8.00 -16.27 -0.09
N LEU A 12 7.66 -15.56 0.99
CA LEU A 12 6.60 -15.88 1.92
C LEU A 12 5.24 -15.92 1.23
N LEU A 13 4.91 -14.91 0.42
CA LEU A 13 3.67 -14.89 -0.36
C LEU A 13 3.55 -16.14 -1.24
N ARG A 14 4.59 -16.45 -2.05
CA ARG A 14 4.58 -17.64 -2.92
C ARG A 14 4.45 -18.95 -2.13
N LEU A 15 5.12 -19.04 -0.98
CA LEU A 15 5.07 -20.21 -0.12
C LEU A 15 3.66 -20.43 0.44
N LEU A 16 3.05 -19.36 0.98
CA LEU A 16 1.70 -19.41 1.54
C LEU A 16 0.66 -19.69 0.46
N ASP A 17 0.71 -19.00 -0.67
CA ASP A 17 -0.20 -19.22 -1.80
C ASP A 17 -0.16 -20.69 -2.26
N SER A 18 1.05 -21.23 -2.46
CA SER A 18 1.24 -22.63 -2.84
C SER A 18 0.71 -23.62 -1.80
N ARG A 19 0.95 -23.37 -0.50
CA ARG A 19 0.57 -24.31 0.57
C ARG A 19 -0.91 -24.23 0.94
N LEU A 20 -1.50 -23.05 0.83
CA LEU A 20 -2.92 -22.81 1.11
C LEU A 20 -3.81 -23.23 -0.07
N SER A 21 -3.24 -23.56 -1.24
CA SER A 21 -3.97 -24.16 -2.37
C SER A 21 -5.15 -23.30 -2.84
N GLY A 22 -4.96 -21.97 -2.92
CA GLY A 22 -5.97 -21.02 -3.39
C GLY A 22 -7.00 -20.58 -2.34
N THR A 23 -6.81 -20.92 -1.05
CA THR A 23 -7.63 -20.38 0.05
C THR A 23 -7.08 -19.09 0.65
N LEU A 24 -5.91 -18.62 0.21
CA LEU A 24 -5.34 -17.34 0.64
C LEU A 24 -6.24 -16.19 0.18
N THR A 25 -6.80 -15.44 1.13
CA THR A 25 -7.74 -14.33 0.85
C THR A 25 -7.16 -12.95 1.16
N ALA A 26 -6.18 -12.86 2.05
CA ALA A 26 -5.50 -11.60 2.34
C ALA A 26 -4.00 -11.81 2.59
N PHE A 27 -3.21 -10.87 2.08
CA PHE A 27 -1.77 -10.77 2.33
C PHE A 27 -1.40 -9.30 2.46
N GLU A 28 -1.47 -8.79 3.68
CA GLU A 28 -1.21 -7.39 4.01
C GLU A 28 0.20 -7.24 4.55
N VAL A 29 0.91 -6.21 4.11
CA VAL A 29 2.25 -5.88 4.61
C VAL A 29 2.20 -4.52 5.26
N MET A 30 2.77 -4.43 6.45
CA MET A 30 2.94 -3.21 7.23
C MET A 30 4.44 -3.02 7.48
N TRP A 31 4.97 -1.84 7.15
CA TRP A 31 6.34 -1.49 7.53
C TRP A 31 6.35 -1.13 9.03
N ASN A 32 7.51 -1.27 9.66
CA ASN A 32 7.69 -1.02 11.09
C ASN A 32 7.13 0.35 11.52
N ASP A 33 7.44 1.42 10.77
CA ASP A 33 6.96 2.78 11.04
C ASP A 33 5.42 2.85 11.24
N TYR A 34 4.66 2.07 10.47
CA TYR A 34 3.21 1.96 10.63
C TYR A 34 2.85 1.05 11.80
N TYR A 35 3.39 -0.18 11.84
CA TYR A 35 3.06 -1.16 12.88
C TYR A 35 3.34 -0.64 14.30
N SER A 36 4.51 -0.08 14.55
CA SER A 36 4.91 0.43 15.87
C SER A 36 3.97 1.52 16.37
N LEU A 37 3.40 2.32 15.45
CA LEU A 37 2.40 3.32 15.77
C LEU A 37 1.05 2.68 16.12
N VAL A 38 0.51 1.86 15.21
CA VAL A 38 -0.87 1.34 15.34
C VAL A 38 -1.02 0.20 16.35
N ALA A 39 0.06 -0.53 16.60
CA ALA A 39 0.10 -1.63 17.56
C ALA A 39 0.64 -1.20 18.94
N ARG A 40 0.91 0.09 19.18
CA ARG A 40 1.56 0.57 20.42
C ARG A 40 0.89 0.04 21.70
N ASP A 41 -0.44 0.08 21.73
CA ASP A 41 -1.22 -0.29 22.91
C ASP A 41 -1.64 -1.78 22.91
N ARG A 42 -1.35 -2.50 21.81
CA ARG A 42 -1.68 -3.92 21.59
C ARG A 42 -0.65 -4.51 20.64
N GLN A 43 0.38 -5.15 21.19
CA GLN A 43 1.48 -5.76 20.43
C GLN A 43 1.32 -7.29 20.36
N PRO A 44 0.63 -7.86 19.33
CA PRO A 44 0.57 -9.30 19.14
C PRO A 44 1.93 -9.93 18.92
N LEU A 45 2.83 -9.18 18.28
CA LEU A 45 4.23 -9.51 18.08
C LEU A 45 5.09 -8.39 18.63
N ALA A 46 6.28 -8.75 19.12
CA ALA A 46 7.24 -7.77 19.63
C ALA A 46 7.57 -6.73 18.56
N ASP A 47 7.83 -5.50 19.00
CA ASP A 47 8.36 -4.46 18.12
C ASP A 47 9.85 -4.72 17.79
N GLY A 48 10.35 -4.12 16.72
CA GLY A 48 11.74 -4.18 16.29
C GLY A 48 11.97 -4.89 14.95
N PHE A 49 10.96 -5.56 14.40
CA PHE A 49 11.04 -6.15 13.06
C PHE A 49 10.72 -5.12 11.99
N SER A 50 11.38 -5.21 10.84
CA SER A 50 11.22 -4.26 9.73
C SER A 50 9.85 -4.32 9.06
N TYR A 51 9.22 -5.50 9.03
CA TYR A 51 7.94 -5.74 8.35
C TYR A 51 7.05 -6.68 9.16
N TYR A 52 5.75 -6.46 9.06
CA TYR A 52 4.72 -7.31 9.65
C TYR A 52 3.71 -7.68 8.57
N VAL A 53 3.40 -8.97 8.48
CA VAL A 53 2.48 -9.53 7.49
C VAL A 53 1.26 -10.09 8.18
N LEU A 54 0.08 -9.57 7.82
CA LEU A 54 -1.22 -10.16 8.18
C LEU A 54 -1.67 -11.05 7.03
N VAL A 55 -1.97 -12.31 7.35
CA VAL A 55 -2.36 -13.34 6.39
C VAL A 55 -3.72 -13.88 6.82
N GLU A 56 -4.66 -13.93 5.89
CA GLU A 56 -5.94 -14.59 6.09
C GLU A 56 -6.17 -15.66 5.02
N ALA A 57 -6.72 -16.80 5.43
CA ALA A 57 -7.19 -17.83 4.53
C ALA A 57 -8.65 -18.19 4.85
N GLN A 58 -9.45 -18.41 3.80
CA GLN A 58 -10.83 -18.83 3.91
C GLN A 58 -11.07 -20.07 3.05
N GLY A 59 -11.61 -21.10 3.68
CA GLY A 59 -11.92 -22.37 3.02
C GLY A 59 -13.24 -22.96 3.54
N ASN A 60 -13.57 -24.13 3.02
CA ASN A 60 -14.87 -24.77 3.24
C ASN A 60 -14.82 -25.92 4.25
N ASP A 61 -13.63 -26.29 4.73
CA ASP A 61 -13.42 -27.36 5.71
C ASP A 61 -12.57 -26.83 6.87
N SER A 62 -13.26 -26.37 7.92
CA SER A 62 -12.65 -25.67 9.06
C SER A 62 -11.45 -26.41 9.67
N GLN A 63 -11.56 -27.73 9.86
CA GLN A 63 -10.48 -28.50 10.48
C GLN A 63 -9.28 -28.62 9.53
N ARG A 64 -9.53 -29.06 8.29
CA ARG A 64 -8.47 -29.26 7.31
C ARG A 64 -7.77 -27.95 6.94
N ASP A 65 -8.51 -26.87 6.82
CA ASP A 65 -7.99 -25.56 6.45
C ASP A 65 -7.19 -24.93 7.60
N SER A 66 -7.60 -25.16 8.86
CA SER A 66 -6.82 -24.78 10.04
C SER A 66 -5.49 -25.52 10.10
N ASP A 67 -5.49 -26.85 9.94
CA ASP A 67 -4.27 -27.68 9.96
C ASP A 67 -3.29 -27.26 8.85
N ARG A 68 -3.82 -26.96 7.66
CA ARG A 68 -3.02 -26.45 6.53
C ARG A 68 -2.42 -25.09 6.81
N PHE A 69 -3.20 -24.17 7.37
CA PHE A 69 -2.71 -22.83 7.71
C PHE A 69 -1.60 -22.88 8.74
N LEU A 70 -1.79 -23.66 9.83
CA LEU A 70 -0.77 -23.89 10.84
C LEU A 70 0.50 -24.46 10.23
N SER A 71 0.39 -25.53 9.43
CA SER A 71 1.55 -26.15 8.77
C SER A 71 2.26 -25.19 7.81
N ALA A 72 1.54 -24.33 7.10
CA ALA A 72 2.13 -23.34 6.22
C ALA A 72 2.92 -22.27 6.98
N VAL A 73 2.39 -21.79 8.10
CA VAL A 73 3.07 -20.82 8.99
C VAL A 73 4.29 -21.45 9.66
N GLU A 74 4.18 -22.66 10.21
CA GLU A 74 5.31 -23.39 10.79
C GLU A 74 6.46 -23.57 9.80
N HIS A 75 6.12 -23.90 8.55
CA HIS A 75 7.13 -24.05 7.52
C HIS A 75 7.76 -22.70 7.13
N ALA A 76 6.99 -21.61 7.06
CA ALA A 76 7.53 -20.28 6.83
C ALA A 76 8.55 -19.85 7.91
N LEU A 77 8.29 -20.19 9.18
CA LEU A 77 9.23 -19.98 10.29
C LEU A 77 10.47 -20.86 10.13
N THR A 78 10.29 -22.13 9.80
CA THR A 78 11.40 -23.11 9.63
C THR A 78 12.35 -22.71 8.50
N GLU A 79 11.83 -22.20 7.39
CA GLU A 79 12.62 -21.71 6.25
C GLU A 79 13.24 -20.31 6.50
N GLY A 80 12.99 -19.70 7.66
CA GLY A 80 13.47 -18.35 8.00
C GLY A 80 12.86 -17.25 7.12
N LEU A 81 11.66 -17.49 6.56
CA LEU A 81 10.92 -16.47 5.81
C LEU A 81 10.18 -15.50 6.74
N ALA A 82 9.84 -15.96 7.94
CA ALA A 82 9.35 -15.15 9.04
C ALA A 82 10.18 -15.45 10.30
N ALA A 83 10.39 -14.44 11.13
CA ALA A 83 11.13 -14.57 12.38
C ALA A 83 10.21 -14.93 13.57
N ASP A 84 8.97 -14.47 13.53
CA ASP A 84 7.96 -14.75 14.58
C ASP A 84 6.54 -14.77 14.02
N ALA A 85 5.62 -15.43 14.72
CA ALA A 85 4.23 -15.60 14.32
C ALA A 85 3.26 -15.59 15.51
N MET A 86 2.16 -14.85 15.35
CA MET A 86 0.99 -14.94 16.22
C MET A 86 -0.16 -15.47 15.36
N ILE A 87 -0.83 -16.51 15.84
CA ILE A 87 -1.95 -17.16 15.14
C ILE A 87 -3.21 -17.01 15.99
N ALA A 88 -4.21 -16.32 15.45
CA ALA A 88 -5.49 -16.16 16.12
C ALA A 88 -6.18 -17.51 16.33
N GLN A 89 -6.60 -17.77 17.57
CA GLN A 89 -7.31 -18.98 18.00
C GLN A 89 -8.82 -18.76 18.12
N SER A 90 -9.30 -17.55 17.85
CA SER A 90 -10.71 -17.21 17.90
C SER A 90 -11.07 -16.10 16.90
N GLY A 91 -12.36 -15.98 16.56
CA GLY A 91 -12.84 -14.87 15.73
C GLY A 91 -12.62 -13.49 16.39
N ARG A 92 -12.57 -13.44 17.72
CA ARG A 92 -12.23 -12.22 18.46
C ARG A 92 -10.77 -11.81 18.23
N GLU A 93 -9.83 -12.75 18.42
CA GLU A 93 -8.41 -12.49 18.16
C GLU A 93 -8.15 -12.15 16.69
N ARG A 94 -8.84 -12.82 15.75
CA ARG A 94 -8.77 -12.48 14.32
C ARG A 94 -9.17 -11.02 14.09
N ASN A 95 -10.29 -10.57 14.67
CA ASN A 95 -10.74 -9.19 14.54
C ASN A 95 -9.77 -8.21 15.23
N GLU A 96 -9.16 -8.59 16.35
CA GLU A 96 -8.15 -7.79 17.04
C GLU A 96 -6.89 -7.61 16.17
N LEU A 97 -6.47 -8.63 15.41
CA LEU A 97 -5.37 -8.54 14.44
C LEU A 97 -5.72 -7.65 13.24
N TRP A 98 -6.93 -7.78 12.68
CA TRP A 98 -7.39 -6.92 11.58
C TRP A 98 -7.49 -5.46 12.01
N ALA A 99 -7.96 -5.19 13.23
CA ALA A 99 -8.05 -3.83 13.75
C ALA A 99 -6.70 -3.10 13.71
N ILE A 100 -5.58 -3.80 13.96
CA ILE A 100 -4.23 -3.21 13.84
C ILE A 100 -3.96 -2.73 12.41
N ARG A 101 -4.26 -3.56 11.41
CA ARG A 101 -4.10 -3.21 9.99
C ARG A 101 -5.06 -2.11 9.52
N GLU A 102 -6.22 -2.00 10.16
CA GLU A 102 -7.27 -1.05 9.79
C GLU A 102 -7.18 0.30 10.51
N SER A 103 -6.39 0.41 11.58
CA SER A 103 -6.24 1.64 12.40
C SER A 103 -5.41 2.75 11.74
N VAL A 104 -5.73 3.07 10.48
CA VAL A 104 -5.09 4.15 9.71
C VAL A 104 -5.29 5.51 10.37
N GLU A 105 -6.39 5.73 11.09
CA GLU A 105 -6.69 6.97 11.81
C GLU A 105 -5.59 7.38 12.81
N LEU A 106 -4.87 6.41 13.40
CA LEU A 106 -3.78 6.68 14.33
C LEU A 106 -2.59 7.38 13.64
N THR A 107 -2.44 7.22 12.32
CA THR A 107 -1.42 7.93 11.53
C THR A 107 -1.69 9.43 11.40
N LEU A 108 -2.87 9.90 11.82
CA LEU A 108 -3.30 11.29 11.72
C LEU A 108 -3.29 12.02 13.07
N GLU A 109 -2.96 11.34 14.19
CA GLU A 109 -2.99 11.92 15.54
C GLU A 109 -1.99 13.06 15.71
N ASP A 110 -0.85 12.98 15.03
CA ASP A 110 0.24 13.97 15.12
C ASP A 110 0.01 15.21 14.23
N GLY A 111 -1.10 15.28 13.50
CA GLY A 111 -1.50 16.45 12.71
C GLY A 111 -1.90 16.13 11.27
N PRO A 112 -2.04 17.17 10.42
CA PRO A 112 -2.46 17.01 9.03
C PRO A 112 -1.49 16.12 8.25
N ALA A 113 -2.02 15.12 7.56
CA ALA A 113 -1.26 14.24 6.69
C ALA A 113 -1.97 14.08 5.33
N MET A 114 -1.19 13.69 4.33
CA MET A 114 -1.68 13.29 3.01
C MET A 114 -1.65 11.78 2.89
N ILE A 115 -2.75 11.20 2.40
CA ILE A 115 -2.89 9.76 2.20
C ILE A 115 -2.79 9.48 0.70
N PHE A 116 -1.88 8.59 0.34
CA PHE A 116 -1.64 8.17 -1.03
C PHE A 116 -2.01 6.71 -1.20
N ASP A 117 -2.48 6.39 -2.39
CA ASP A 117 -2.83 5.06 -2.87
C ASP A 117 -2.08 4.90 -4.19
N VAL A 118 -1.03 4.07 -4.22
CA VAL A 118 -0.15 3.91 -5.38
C VAL A 118 0.05 2.44 -5.70
N GLY A 119 0.23 2.11 -6.97
CA GLY A 119 0.46 0.74 -7.41
C GLY A 119 1.84 0.60 -8.06
N LEU A 120 2.55 -0.49 -7.83
CA LEU A 120 3.86 -0.78 -8.42
C LEU A 120 4.25 -2.24 -8.25
N PRO A 121 5.16 -2.78 -9.08
CA PRO A 121 5.65 -4.14 -8.91
C PRO A 121 6.28 -4.35 -7.53
N LEU A 122 6.01 -5.50 -6.90
CA LEU A 122 6.57 -5.87 -5.59
C LEU A 122 8.10 -5.77 -5.56
N SER A 123 8.77 -6.10 -6.67
CA SER A 123 10.24 -6.01 -6.80
C SER A 123 10.79 -4.58 -6.77
N ALA A 124 9.96 -3.56 -7.02
CA ALA A 124 10.35 -2.15 -7.06
C ALA A 124 10.01 -1.39 -5.76
N MET A 125 9.24 -1.98 -4.86
CA MET A 125 8.69 -1.29 -3.67
C MET A 125 9.77 -0.72 -2.75
N GLU A 126 10.80 -1.50 -2.39
CA GLU A 126 11.83 -1.01 -1.48
C GLU A 126 12.70 0.08 -2.09
N SER A 127 13.06 -0.04 -3.37
CA SER A 127 13.81 1.02 -4.07
C SER A 127 12.98 2.30 -4.19
N TYR A 128 11.67 2.17 -4.46
CA TYR A 128 10.74 3.29 -4.51
C TYR A 128 10.62 3.97 -3.14
N LEU A 129 10.37 3.20 -2.07
CA LEU A 129 10.25 3.74 -0.71
C LEU A 129 11.55 4.36 -0.21
N ALA A 130 12.71 3.80 -0.59
CA ALA A 130 14.00 4.40 -0.27
C ALA A 130 14.15 5.80 -0.90
N GLU A 131 13.68 5.96 -2.14
CA GLU A 131 13.70 7.25 -2.85
C GLU A 131 12.69 8.24 -2.25
N VAL A 132 11.44 7.82 -1.99
CA VAL A 132 10.44 8.65 -1.30
C VAL A 132 10.98 9.15 0.05
N ARG A 133 11.53 8.24 0.86
CA ARG A 133 12.14 8.60 2.16
C ARG A 133 13.31 9.57 2.01
N ARG A 134 14.11 9.44 0.95
CA ARG A 134 15.21 10.37 0.66
C ARG A 134 14.68 11.76 0.33
N GLN A 135 13.71 11.86 -0.59
CA GLN A 135 13.13 13.16 -0.99
C GLN A 135 12.43 13.86 0.18
N LEU A 136 11.66 13.12 1.00
CA LEU A 136 11.04 13.69 2.20
C LEU A 136 12.07 14.20 3.23
N ARG A 137 13.19 13.48 3.41
CA ARG A 137 14.30 13.94 4.26
C ARG A 137 14.97 15.19 3.71
N ASP A 138 15.17 15.28 2.40
CA ASP A 138 15.83 16.43 1.78
C ASP A 138 14.96 17.70 1.88
N GLU A 139 13.65 17.56 1.77
CA GLU A 139 12.68 18.67 1.84
C GLU A 139 12.35 19.11 3.28
N TRP A 140 12.21 18.17 4.23
CA TRP A 140 11.73 18.45 5.59
C TRP A 140 12.63 17.97 6.73
N GLY A 141 13.79 17.38 6.44
CA GLY A 141 14.69 16.84 7.47
C GLY A 141 13.99 15.79 8.33
N SER A 142 14.12 15.88 9.65
CA SER A 142 13.45 14.99 10.61
C SER A 142 12.02 15.38 10.97
N ALA A 143 11.49 16.46 10.38
CA ALA A 143 10.16 16.99 10.67
C ALA A 143 9.03 16.32 9.86
N HIS A 144 9.33 15.27 9.10
CA HIS A 144 8.32 14.46 8.41
C HIS A 144 8.06 13.14 9.15
N ARG A 145 6.89 12.56 8.90
CA ARG A 145 6.57 11.16 9.21
C ARG A 145 6.04 10.50 7.94
N LEU A 146 6.43 9.26 7.74
CA LEU A 146 5.95 8.41 6.65
C LEU A 146 5.52 7.07 7.25
N SER A 147 4.25 6.74 7.11
CA SER A 147 3.72 5.43 7.46
C SER A 147 3.35 4.68 6.19
N VAL A 148 3.74 3.41 6.09
CA VAL A 148 3.55 2.60 4.88
C VAL A 148 2.95 1.25 5.22
N PHE A 149 1.90 0.89 4.49
CA PHE A 149 1.23 -0.41 4.58
C PHE A 149 0.50 -0.69 3.26
N GLY A 150 0.08 -1.93 3.01
CA GLY A 150 -0.79 -2.22 1.87
C GLY A 150 -0.87 -3.68 1.48
N HIS A 151 -1.65 -3.91 0.44
CA HIS A 151 -1.89 -5.19 -0.20
C HIS A 151 -0.71 -5.53 -1.13
N ALA A 152 0.47 -5.81 -0.55
CA ALA A 152 1.70 -5.95 -1.33
C ALA A 152 1.64 -7.10 -2.36
N GLY A 153 0.78 -8.11 -2.12
CA GLY A 153 0.54 -9.20 -3.08
C GLY A 153 -0.02 -8.73 -4.42
N ASP A 154 -0.81 -7.65 -4.41
CA ASP A 154 -1.44 -7.09 -5.61
C ASP A 154 -0.69 -5.87 -6.15
N GLY A 155 0.44 -5.51 -5.52
CA GLY A 155 1.24 -4.36 -5.89
C GLY A 155 0.71 -3.02 -5.38
N ASN A 156 -0.23 -3.00 -4.43
CA ASN A 156 -0.80 -1.77 -3.87
C ASN A 156 -0.08 -1.34 -2.58
N LEU A 157 0.34 -0.07 -2.51
CA LEU A 157 0.86 0.58 -1.32
C LEU A 157 0.03 1.81 -0.94
N HIS A 158 -0.28 1.89 0.34
CA HIS A 158 -0.76 3.09 0.99
C HIS A 158 0.40 3.79 1.71
N LEU A 159 0.53 5.10 1.48
CA LEU A 159 1.50 5.94 2.17
C LEU A 159 0.73 7.04 2.90
N VAL A 160 1.02 7.26 4.17
CA VAL A 160 0.55 8.42 4.92
C VAL A 160 1.74 9.31 5.23
N VAL A 161 1.72 10.53 4.70
CA VAL A 161 2.82 11.49 4.83
C VAL A 161 2.34 12.70 5.62
N ALA A 162 2.89 12.87 6.82
CA ALA A 162 2.73 14.09 7.61
C ALA A 162 3.99 14.94 7.47
N ALA A 163 3.89 16.07 6.77
CA ALA A 163 5.00 16.99 6.57
C ALA A 163 4.49 18.41 6.22
N GLY A 164 5.33 19.41 6.47
CA GLY A 164 5.04 20.81 6.12
C GLY A 164 3.95 21.46 6.96
N ASP A 165 3.40 22.55 6.44
CA ASP A 165 2.46 23.45 7.13
C ASP A 165 1.01 23.33 6.63
N GLY A 166 0.72 22.31 5.81
CA GLY A 166 -0.60 22.07 5.22
C GLY A 166 -0.98 23.04 4.09
N THR A 167 -0.08 23.94 3.65
CA THR A 167 -0.34 24.80 2.50
C THR A 167 -0.37 24.00 1.19
N SER A 168 -1.09 24.49 0.18
CA SER A 168 -1.10 23.85 -1.16
C SER A 168 0.29 23.72 -1.77
N ALA A 169 1.20 24.65 -1.44
CA ALA A 169 2.59 24.57 -1.87
C ALA A 169 3.34 23.41 -1.19
N ALA A 170 3.12 23.18 0.10
CA ALA A 170 3.66 22.01 0.79
C ALA A 170 3.06 20.70 0.26
N GLN A 171 1.73 20.66 0.06
CA GLN A 171 1.04 19.50 -0.52
C GLN A 171 1.63 19.10 -1.87
N LEU A 172 1.83 20.07 -2.78
CA LEU A 172 2.42 19.79 -4.09
C LEU A 172 3.85 19.23 -3.99
N ARG A 173 4.65 19.68 -3.02
CA ARG A 173 6.01 19.13 -2.80
C ARG A 173 5.94 17.70 -2.27
N ILE A 174 4.98 17.39 -1.40
CA ILE A 174 4.76 16.02 -0.90
C ILE A 174 4.31 15.12 -2.04
N GLU A 175 3.37 15.58 -2.87
CA GLU A 175 2.92 14.86 -4.06
C GLU A 175 4.08 14.54 -5.01
N ARG A 176 5.02 15.48 -5.23
CA ARG A 176 6.24 15.20 -6.02
C ARG A 176 7.08 14.09 -5.41
N CYS A 177 7.32 14.16 -4.10
CA CYS A 177 8.09 13.16 -3.37
C CYS A 177 7.53 11.75 -3.52
N VAL A 178 6.22 11.62 -3.64
CA VAL A 178 5.52 10.33 -3.75
C VAL A 178 5.35 9.92 -5.21
N TYR A 179 4.85 10.81 -6.08
CA TYR A 179 4.43 10.43 -7.42
C TYR A 179 5.56 10.40 -8.45
N GLU A 180 6.55 11.31 -8.39
CA GLU A 180 7.61 11.33 -9.41
C GLU A 180 8.44 10.03 -9.44
N PRO A 181 8.85 9.44 -8.30
CA PRO A 181 9.59 8.17 -8.31
C PRO A 181 8.83 6.97 -8.91
N LEU A 182 7.50 7.05 -9.04
CA LEU A 182 6.71 5.97 -9.65
C LEU A 182 7.01 5.79 -11.13
N ALA A 183 7.45 6.84 -11.84
CA ALA A 183 7.76 6.76 -13.26
C ALA A 183 8.87 5.73 -13.52
N ASP A 184 9.95 5.79 -12.74
CA ASP A 184 11.08 4.86 -12.84
C ASP A 184 10.75 3.47 -12.28
N ALA A 185 9.86 3.40 -11.30
CA ALA A 185 9.39 2.14 -10.72
C ALA A 185 8.38 1.39 -11.60
N GLY A 186 7.93 1.98 -12.72
CA GLY A 186 6.85 1.42 -13.53
C GLY A 186 5.51 1.35 -12.79
N GLY A 187 5.26 2.32 -11.90
CA GLY A 187 4.10 2.39 -11.02
C GLY A 187 2.93 3.21 -11.56
N THR A 188 1.88 3.33 -10.74
CA THR A 188 0.67 4.11 -10.96
C THR A 188 0.37 4.99 -9.76
N VAL A 189 -0.04 6.23 -10.03
CA VAL A 189 -0.43 7.22 -9.02
C VAL A 189 -1.75 6.87 -8.32
N SER A 190 -2.49 5.88 -8.84
CA SER A 190 -3.64 5.27 -8.16
C SER A 190 -3.72 3.78 -8.46
N ALA A 191 -3.77 2.97 -7.42
CA ALA A 191 -4.07 1.55 -7.52
C ALA A 191 -5.59 1.33 -7.53
N GLU A 192 -6.33 1.97 -6.61
CA GLU A 192 -7.75 1.70 -6.37
C GLU A 192 -8.65 2.94 -6.45
N HIS A 193 -8.18 4.11 -6.01
CA HIS A 193 -9.05 5.28 -5.81
C HIS A 193 -9.37 6.08 -7.08
N GLY A 194 -8.71 5.75 -8.20
CA GLY A 194 -8.82 6.46 -9.47
C GLY A 194 -8.11 7.82 -9.47
N ILE A 195 -8.23 8.54 -10.60
CA ILE A 195 -7.46 9.77 -10.84
C ILE A 195 -8.19 11.02 -10.30
N GLY A 196 -9.46 11.18 -10.68
CA GLY A 196 -10.28 12.33 -10.24
C GLY A 196 -9.62 13.69 -10.54
N LEU A 197 -10.03 14.72 -9.80
CA LEU A 197 -9.43 16.06 -9.91
C LEU A 197 -8.02 16.11 -9.29
N GLU A 198 -7.85 15.39 -8.19
CA GLU A 198 -6.66 15.42 -7.34
C GLU A 198 -5.42 14.92 -8.10
N LYS A 199 -5.52 13.75 -8.73
CA LYS A 199 -4.36 13.11 -9.36
C LYS A 199 -4.24 13.43 -10.85
N LYS A 200 -5.12 14.29 -11.39
CA LYS A 200 -5.16 14.62 -12.82
C LYS A 200 -3.82 15.09 -13.35
N GLN A 201 -3.16 16.00 -12.64
CA GLN A 201 -1.86 16.56 -13.03
C GLN A 201 -0.74 15.50 -13.06
N TRP A 202 -0.93 14.39 -12.35
CA TRP A 202 0.04 13.30 -12.23
C TRP A 202 -0.23 12.15 -13.21
N LEU A 203 -1.28 12.21 -14.05
CA LEU A 203 -1.64 11.13 -14.96
C LEU A 203 -0.50 10.73 -15.90
N SER A 204 0.33 11.69 -16.32
CA SER A 204 1.47 11.44 -17.21
C SER A 204 2.61 10.65 -16.56
N ILE A 205 2.61 10.47 -15.24
CA ILE A 205 3.55 9.59 -14.54
C ILE A 205 3.34 8.14 -14.95
N CYS A 206 2.08 7.71 -15.11
CA CYS A 206 1.74 6.32 -15.36
C CYS A 206 1.06 6.05 -16.71
N ARG A 207 0.76 7.09 -17.49
CA ARG A 207 0.17 6.97 -18.83
C ARG A 207 0.92 7.79 -19.85
N ASN A 208 1.25 7.16 -20.96
CA ASN A 208 1.93 7.83 -22.06
C ASN A 208 0.95 8.68 -22.90
N PRO A 209 1.45 9.58 -23.75
CA PRO A 209 0.60 10.46 -24.56
C PRO A 209 -0.39 9.72 -25.49
N ALA A 210 0.00 8.55 -26.01
CA ALA A 210 -0.88 7.78 -26.89
C ALA A 210 -2.05 7.13 -26.12
N GLU A 211 -1.80 6.61 -24.92
CA GLU A 211 -2.84 6.10 -24.02
C GLU A 211 -3.82 7.20 -23.64
N ILE A 212 -3.30 8.37 -23.25
CA ILE A 212 -4.11 9.55 -22.91
C ILE A 212 -4.96 9.99 -24.11
N ALA A 213 -4.38 10.01 -25.32
CA ALA A 213 -5.11 10.34 -26.55
C ALA A 213 -6.27 9.35 -26.83
N VAL A 214 -6.08 8.05 -26.58
CA VAL A 214 -7.15 7.06 -26.69
C VAL A 214 -8.25 7.32 -25.67
N MET A 215 -7.90 7.57 -24.41
CA MET A 215 -8.89 7.88 -23.36
C MET A 215 -9.73 9.12 -23.72
N ARG A 216 -9.11 10.15 -24.31
CA ARG A 216 -9.82 11.35 -24.80
C ARG A 216 -10.78 11.03 -25.94
N LYS A 217 -10.36 10.22 -26.92
CA LYS A 217 -11.24 9.77 -28.02
C LYS A 217 -12.47 9.02 -27.50
N LEU A 218 -12.28 8.13 -26.52
CA LEU A 218 -13.40 7.42 -25.88
C LEU A 218 -14.35 8.39 -25.16
N LYS A 219 -13.80 9.35 -24.41
CA LYS A 219 -14.59 10.38 -23.72
C LYS A 219 -15.43 11.20 -24.70
N ALA A 220 -14.83 11.68 -25.80
CA ALA A 220 -15.53 12.47 -26.81
C ALA A 220 -16.62 11.67 -27.53
N ALA A 221 -16.39 10.38 -27.81
CA ALA A 221 -17.37 9.52 -28.47
C ALA A 221 -18.59 9.22 -27.59
N LEU A 222 -18.38 9.01 -26.28
CA LEU A 222 -19.43 8.66 -25.33
C LEU A 222 -20.15 9.88 -24.73
N ASP A 223 -19.46 11.01 -24.60
CA ASP A 223 -19.99 12.25 -24.03
C ASP A 223 -19.58 13.46 -24.89
N PRO A 224 -20.13 13.59 -26.11
CA PRO A 224 -19.76 14.65 -27.05
C PRO A 224 -20.14 16.06 -26.57
N ARG A 225 -21.05 16.17 -25.60
CA ARG A 225 -21.42 17.45 -24.96
C ARG A 225 -20.60 17.75 -23.70
N GLY A 226 -19.74 16.83 -23.28
CA GLY A 226 -18.89 16.99 -22.10
C GLY A 226 -19.66 17.18 -20.79
N ILE A 227 -20.90 16.69 -20.67
CA ILE A 227 -21.76 16.94 -19.50
C ILE A 227 -21.54 15.94 -18.37
N LEU A 228 -20.92 14.79 -18.65
CA LEU A 228 -20.68 13.75 -17.65
C LEU A 228 -19.37 14.00 -16.91
N ASN A 229 -19.46 14.47 -15.66
CA ASN A 229 -18.31 14.66 -14.76
C ASN A 229 -17.17 15.50 -15.39
N HIS A 230 -17.55 16.67 -15.90
CA HIS A 230 -16.70 17.59 -16.65
C HIS A 230 -15.42 17.96 -15.89
N GLY A 231 -14.29 18.09 -16.59
CA GLY A 231 -13.02 18.59 -16.04
C GLY A 231 -12.25 17.62 -15.13
N ARG A 232 -12.77 16.43 -14.86
CA ARG A 232 -12.19 15.52 -13.85
C ARG A 232 -10.90 14.87 -14.26
N ILE A 233 -10.87 14.13 -15.38
CA ILE A 233 -9.65 13.43 -15.84
C ILE A 233 -8.88 14.26 -16.88
N PHE A 234 -9.60 15.09 -17.63
CA PHE A 234 -9.05 15.97 -18.65
C PHE A 234 -9.53 17.39 -18.35
N SER A 235 -8.66 18.38 -18.57
CA SER A 235 -9.06 19.78 -18.40
C SER A 235 -10.09 20.18 -19.45
N ALA A 236 -10.95 21.13 -19.10
CA ALA A 236 -11.98 21.66 -19.99
C ALA A 236 -11.40 22.29 -21.26
N ASP A 237 -10.20 22.88 -21.12
CA ASP A 237 -9.50 23.62 -22.18
C ASP A 237 -8.53 22.75 -22.99
N ASP A 238 -8.42 21.46 -22.64
CA ASP A 238 -7.61 20.53 -23.43
C ASP A 238 -8.40 20.16 -24.69
N GLU A 239 -8.26 20.94 -25.76
CA GLU A 239 -8.86 20.60 -27.07
C GLU A 239 -8.38 19.20 -27.54
N PRO A 240 -9.26 18.43 -28.21
CA PRO A 240 -8.91 17.12 -28.76
C PRO A 240 -7.85 17.15 -29.87
#